data_AF-A0A399PBY1-F1
#
_entry.id   AF-A0A399PBY1-F1
#
_cell.length_a   1.000
_cell.length_b   1.000
_cell.length_c   1.000
_cell.angle_alpha   90.00
_cell.angle_beta   90.00
_cell.angle_gamma   90.00
#
_symmetry.space_group_name_H-M   'P 1'
#
loop_
_entity.id
_entity.type
_entity.pdbx_description
1 polymer ?
#
loop_
_entity_poly.entity_id
_entity_poly.type
_entity_poly.pdbx_seq_one_letter_code
_entity_poly.pdbx_strand_id
1 'polypeptide(L)'
;MTTLSPPQVRAHVAGAARSVAPTWPLTSFIAVNPMSGYQDRPFHELAASAGECPAMPEAHYLRAAERGEIPPAALRAALQQVVPELARDDASGGSAIAALDIAMAALRQPPPSAGDEGAGDDAGEPADQHLASVLARFHADPVWAPPAAGSLYARFRDLSAHDPALPRRARRALAALPESPEGAIAEIMALHGITPQRREPVMAQQLHALPGWASHIAWRATRVGDATLTDLVACRLSLLHVLGLAVDAPVEREPRAPALDRHWALRVARTCAGTGVDGVDSSAYVATARVLRHLDPTTRRMVWQTATEVAYRDGLMAELERAARARAADAVSPPEPVEAQVVFCIDTRSEGLRRHLEEHAGIRTLGIAGFFGVPLRHTPLFARSPREQFPALLSDGVASGERAVDPEGARRA
;
A
#
# COMPACT_ATOMS: atom_id res chain seq x y z
N MET A 1 -32.95 -0.47 -17.41
CA MET A 1 -32.07 -0.66 -16.24
C MET A 1 -32.57 0.28 -15.14
N THR A 2 -32.78 -0.22 -13.92
CA THR A 2 -33.29 0.61 -12.82
C THR A 2 -32.23 1.61 -12.39
N THR A 3 -32.53 2.90 -12.52
CA THR A 3 -31.70 4.01 -12.03
C THR A 3 -31.59 3.94 -10.51
N LEU A 4 -30.42 4.28 -9.97
CA LEU A 4 -30.19 4.29 -8.53
C LEU A 4 -30.95 5.44 -7.88
N SER A 5 -31.63 5.18 -6.76
CA SER A 5 -32.17 6.24 -5.92
C SER A 5 -31.05 6.92 -5.11
N PRO A 6 -31.22 8.19 -4.68
CA PRO A 6 -30.19 8.88 -3.90
C PRO A 6 -29.71 8.12 -2.64
N PRO A 7 -30.59 7.48 -1.84
CA PRO A 7 -30.13 6.64 -0.73
C PRO A 7 -29.26 5.46 -1.16
N GLN A 8 -29.56 4.82 -2.31
CA GLN A 8 -28.76 3.71 -2.82
C GLN A 8 -27.38 4.17 -3.29
N VAL A 9 -27.29 5.34 -3.94
CA VAL A 9 -26.00 5.93 -4.30
C VAL A 9 -25.15 6.15 -3.05
N ARG A 10 -25.70 6.81 -2.03
CA ARG A 10 -24.97 7.06 -0.77
C ARG A 10 -24.55 5.77 -0.07
N ALA A 11 -25.38 4.73 -0.09
CA ALA A 11 -25.04 3.43 0.49
C ALA A 11 -23.85 2.77 -0.23
N HIS A 12 -23.83 2.78 -1.57
CA HIS A 12 -22.69 2.25 -2.33
C HIS A 12 -21.41 3.07 -2.13
N VAL A 13 -21.51 4.41 -2.08
CA VAL A 13 -20.34 5.27 -1.79
C VAL A 13 -19.83 5.02 -0.37
N ALA A 14 -20.70 4.86 0.62
CA ALA A 14 -20.30 4.52 1.98
C ALA A 14 -19.65 3.13 2.06
N GLY A 15 -20.10 2.18 1.23
CA GLY A 15 -19.45 0.89 1.08
C GLY A 15 -18.03 1.00 0.55
N ALA A 16 -17.87 1.73 -0.55
CA ALA A 16 -16.60 2.06 -1.17
C ALA A 16 -15.66 2.87 -0.25
N ALA A 17 -16.21 3.73 0.61
CA ALA A 17 -15.41 4.57 1.52
C ALA A 17 -14.60 3.77 2.54
N ARG A 18 -14.97 2.52 2.84
CA ARG A 18 -14.23 1.66 3.79
C ARG A 18 -12.79 1.37 3.36
N SER A 19 -12.49 1.45 2.06
CA SER A 19 -11.14 1.26 1.54
C SER A 19 -10.28 2.52 1.57
N VAL A 20 -10.86 3.69 1.89
CA VAL A 20 -10.12 4.96 1.98
C VAL A 20 -9.35 5.02 3.30
N ALA A 21 -8.02 5.07 3.21
CA ALA A 21 -7.17 5.25 4.39
C ALA A 21 -7.35 6.64 5.03
N PRO A 22 -7.40 6.76 6.36
CA PRO A 22 -7.56 8.02 7.07
C PRO A 22 -6.23 8.78 7.19
N THR A 23 -5.66 9.21 6.07
CA THR A 23 -4.37 9.92 5.99
C THR A 23 -4.38 11.36 6.50
N TRP A 24 -5.57 11.92 6.80
CA TRP A 24 -5.71 13.29 7.31
C TRP A 24 -6.10 13.35 8.80
N PRO A 25 -5.60 14.38 9.52
CA PRO A 25 -4.80 15.50 9.02
C PRO A 25 -3.32 15.14 8.78
N LEU A 26 -2.69 15.73 7.76
CA LEU A 26 -1.30 15.43 7.39
C LEU A 26 -0.29 15.70 8.52
N THR A 27 -0.61 16.64 9.42
CA THR A 27 0.22 16.95 10.59
C THR A 27 0.35 15.78 11.56
N SER A 28 -0.52 14.76 11.47
CA SER A 28 -0.53 13.57 12.33
C SER A 28 -0.39 12.26 11.54
N PHE A 29 0.13 12.32 10.31
CA PHE A 29 0.19 11.21 9.35
C PHE A 29 1.10 10.01 9.75
N ILE A 30 1.86 10.14 10.85
CA ILE A 30 2.98 9.26 11.25
C ILE A 30 2.59 7.77 11.43
N ALA A 31 1.30 7.42 11.52
CA ALA A 31 0.84 6.05 11.75
C ALA A 31 -0.38 5.63 10.89
N VAL A 32 -0.51 6.15 9.67
CA VAL A 32 -1.62 5.74 8.79
C VAL A 32 -1.17 4.61 7.88
N ASN A 33 -1.77 3.43 8.04
CA ASN A 33 -1.65 2.34 7.08
C ASN A 33 -2.44 2.72 5.81
N PRO A 34 -1.79 2.97 4.66
CA PRO A 34 -2.49 3.30 3.41
C PRO A 34 -3.44 2.18 2.94
N MET A 35 -3.24 0.97 3.45
CA MET A 35 -4.02 -0.23 3.16
C MET A 35 -4.96 -0.60 4.33
N SER A 36 -5.36 0.36 5.18
CA SER A 36 -6.16 0.08 6.38
C SER A 36 -7.50 -0.61 6.08
N GLY A 37 -8.08 -0.40 4.89
CA GLY A 37 -9.31 -1.07 4.46
C GLY A 37 -9.11 -2.46 3.86
N TYR A 38 -7.88 -2.96 3.83
CA TYR A 38 -7.48 -4.19 3.14
C TYR A 38 -6.76 -5.19 4.06
N GLN A 39 -6.77 -4.96 5.37
CA GLN A 39 -6.01 -5.74 6.35
C GLN A 39 -6.40 -7.23 6.38
N ASP A 40 -7.65 -7.54 6.03
CA ASP A 40 -8.17 -8.91 6.01
C ASP A 40 -7.80 -9.68 4.73
N ARG A 41 -7.12 -9.04 3.77
CA ARG A 41 -6.73 -9.67 2.50
C ARG A 41 -5.23 -9.99 2.48
N PRO A 42 -4.83 -11.11 1.85
CA PRO A 42 -3.42 -11.39 1.63
C PRO A 42 -2.74 -10.28 0.82
N PHE A 43 -1.53 -9.88 1.22
CA PHE A 43 -0.79 -8.77 0.61
C PHE A 43 -0.60 -8.92 -0.92
N HIS A 44 -0.42 -10.15 -1.40
CA HIS A 44 -0.24 -10.44 -2.83
C HIS A 44 -1.50 -10.18 -3.67
N GLU A 45 -2.70 -10.26 -3.08
CA GLU A 45 -3.94 -9.93 -3.79
C GLU A 45 -4.14 -8.42 -3.94
N LEU A 46 -3.54 -7.63 -3.05
CA LEU A 46 -3.68 -6.16 -3.03
C LEU A 46 -2.91 -5.52 -4.19
N ALA A 47 -1.73 -6.05 -4.47
CA ALA A 47 -0.89 -5.70 -5.62
C ALA A 47 -1.66 -5.75 -6.95
N ALA A 48 -2.36 -6.87 -7.17
CA ALA A 48 -3.11 -7.11 -8.40
C ALA A 48 -4.23 -6.07 -8.63
N SER A 49 -4.80 -5.52 -7.55
CA SER A 49 -5.91 -4.58 -7.61
C SER A 49 -5.53 -3.12 -7.88
N ALA A 50 -4.27 -2.76 -7.62
CA ALA A 50 -3.77 -1.40 -7.87
C ALA A 50 -2.96 -1.28 -9.17
N GLY A 51 -2.75 -2.38 -9.91
CA GLY A 51 -1.84 -2.40 -11.05
C GLY A 51 -0.35 -2.28 -10.66
N GLU A 52 -0.05 -2.31 -9.35
CA GLU A 52 1.29 -2.18 -8.81
C GLU A 52 1.73 -3.52 -8.19
N CYS A 53 2.89 -4.04 -8.58
CA CYS A 53 3.47 -5.19 -7.93
C CYS A 53 4.43 -4.71 -6.82
N PRO A 54 4.19 -4.99 -5.53
CA PRO A 54 5.03 -4.55 -4.41
C PRO A 54 6.34 -5.36 -4.31
N ALA A 55 6.69 -6.08 -5.37
CA ALA A 55 7.87 -6.92 -5.48
C ALA A 55 8.67 -6.47 -6.71
N MET A 56 10.00 -6.54 -6.60
CA MET A 56 10.90 -6.32 -7.72
C MET A 56 10.60 -7.28 -8.89
N PRO A 57 11.01 -6.94 -10.13
CA PRO A 57 10.89 -7.86 -11.25
C PRO A 57 11.55 -9.21 -10.98
N GLU A 58 11.00 -10.31 -11.52
CA GLU A 58 11.48 -11.68 -11.26
C GLU A 58 12.98 -11.86 -11.57
N ALA A 59 13.50 -11.15 -12.58
CA ALA A 59 14.91 -11.13 -12.94
C ALA A 59 15.84 -10.57 -11.83
N HIS A 60 15.36 -9.67 -10.98
CA HIS A 60 16.11 -9.15 -9.84
C HIS A 60 16.45 -10.28 -8.86
N TYR A 61 15.45 -11.07 -8.47
CA TYR A 61 15.60 -12.16 -7.52
C TYR A 61 16.39 -13.34 -8.09
N LEU A 62 16.21 -13.65 -9.38
CA LEU A 62 17.02 -14.67 -10.05
C LEU A 62 18.51 -14.37 -9.94
N ARG A 63 18.92 -13.13 -10.21
CA ARG A 63 20.31 -12.70 -10.04
C ARG A 63 20.77 -12.81 -8.58
N ALA A 64 19.92 -12.48 -7.60
CA ALA A 64 20.24 -12.64 -6.19
C ALA A 64 20.43 -14.12 -5.80
N ALA A 65 19.58 -15.01 -6.31
CA ALA A 65 19.70 -16.45 -6.13
C ALA A 65 20.98 -17.03 -6.78
N GLU A 66 21.36 -16.55 -7.95
CA GLU A 66 22.62 -16.91 -8.64
C GLU A 66 23.86 -16.48 -7.84
N ARG A 67 23.79 -15.32 -7.15
CA ARG A 67 24.84 -14.87 -6.22
C ARG A 67 24.83 -15.60 -4.88
N GLY A 68 23.85 -16.47 -4.62
CA GLY A 68 23.71 -17.21 -3.37
C GLY A 68 23.08 -16.41 -2.22
N GLU A 69 22.58 -15.20 -2.47
CA GLU A 69 21.89 -14.35 -1.47
C GLU A 69 20.54 -14.97 -1.07
N ILE A 70 19.92 -15.74 -1.98
CA ILE A 70 18.70 -16.50 -1.71
C ILE A 70 19.04 -17.99 -1.74
N PRO A 71 19.35 -18.62 -0.59
CA PRO A 71 19.71 -20.03 -0.53
C PRO A 71 18.50 -20.93 -0.88
N PRO A 72 18.73 -22.14 -1.43
CA PRO A 72 17.65 -23.07 -1.77
C PRO A 72 16.70 -23.39 -0.60
N ALA A 73 17.22 -23.40 0.63
CA ALA A 73 16.42 -23.62 1.84
C ALA A 73 15.39 -22.50 2.06
N ALA A 74 15.80 -21.23 1.88
CA ALA A 74 14.90 -20.08 1.99
C ALA A 74 13.83 -20.10 0.88
N LEU A 75 14.23 -20.46 -0.35
CA LEU A 75 13.28 -20.61 -1.46
C LEU A 75 12.25 -21.71 -1.21
N ARG A 76 12.68 -22.86 -0.65
CA ARG A 76 11.77 -23.95 -0.27
C ARG A 76 10.82 -23.53 0.85
N ALA A 77 11.30 -22.85 1.89
CA ALA A 77 10.47 -22.34 2.97
C ALA A 77 9.44 -21.32 2.47
N ALA A 78 9.84 -20.42 1.57
CA ALA A 78 8.94 -19.47 0.94
C ALA A 78 7.84 -20.14 0.10
N LEU A 79 8.18 -21.18 -0.68
CA LEU A 79 7.18 -21.96 -1.41
C LEU A 79 6.14 -22.60 -0.47
N GLN A 80 6.58 -23.16 0.66
CA GLN A 80 5.68 -23.74 1.65
C GLN A 80 4.76 -22.71 2.32
N GLN A 81 5.24 -21.48 2.49
CA GLN A 81 4.48 -20.39 3.10
C GLN A 81 3.47 -19.76 2.12
N VAL A 82 3.89 -19.52 0.88
CA VAL A 82 3.08 -18.81 -0.12
C VAL A 82 2.13 -19.76 -0.86
N VAL A 83 2.55 -21.00 -1.09
CA VAL A 83 1.77 -22.01 -1.82
C VAL A 83 1.73 -23.33 -1.01
N PRO A 84 1.01 -23.35 0.12
CA PRO A 84 1.00 -24.49 1.03
C PRO A 84 0.46 -25.77 0.39
N GLU A 85 -0.31 -25.67 -0.70
CA GLU A 85 -0.78 -26.81 -1.49
C GLU A 85 0.39 -27.65 -2.02
N LEU A 86 1.51 -27.02 -2.38
CA LEU A 86 2.68 -27.73 -2.93
C LEU A 86 3.48 -28.50 -1.87
N ALA A 87 3.20 -28.24 -0.59
CA ALA A 87 3.82 -28.97 0.52
C ALA A 87 3.09 -30.29 0.85
N ARG A 88 1.93 -30.55 0.24
CA ARG A 88 1.15 -31.78 0.45
C ARG A 88 1.65 -32.92 -0.45
N ASP A 89 1.60 -34.14 0.05
CA ASP A 89 2.10 -35.35 -0.65
C ASP A 89 1.37 -35.63 -1.98
N ASP A 90 0.14 -35.17 -2.13
CA ASP A 90 -0.70 -35.38 -3.33
C ASP A 90 -0.47 -34.34 -4.43
N ALA A 91 0.27 -33.26 -4.16
CA ALA A 91 0.44 -32.14 -5.08
C ALA A 91 1.18 -32.52 -6.37
N SER A 92 2.07 -33.51 -6.30
CA SER A 92 2.76 -34.06 -7.49
C SER A 92 1.91 -35.10 -8.24
N GLY A 93 0.76 -35.49 -7.69
CA GLY A 93 -0.12 -36.50 -8.27
C GLY A 93 0.47 -37.91 -8.30
N GLY A 94 1.29 -38.27 -7.31
CA GLY A 94 1.95 -39.58 -7.22
C GLY A 94 3.23 -39.70 -8.03
N SER A 95 3.81 -38.57 -8.48
CA SER A 95 5.13 -38.57 -9.11
C SER A 95 6.23 -38.88 -8.09
N ALA A 96 7.31 -39.52 -8.54
CA ALA A 96 8.52 -39.71 -7.73
C ALA A 96 9.22 -38.38 -7.38
N ILE A 97 8.94 -37.30 -8.11
CA ILE A 97 9.50 -35.97 -7.88
C ILE A 97 8.56 -35.18 -6.97
N ALA A 98 9.09 -34.59 -5.90
CA ALA A 98 8.30 -33.77 -5.01
C ALA A 98 7.82 -32.48 -5.70
N ALA A 99 6.59 -32.05 -5.41
CA ALA A 99 6.01 -30.83 -6.00
C ALA A 99 6.85 -29.58 -5.72
N LEU A 100 7.47 -29.49 -4.53
CA LEU A 100 8.40 -28.41 -4.19
C LEU A 100 9.63 -28.39 -5.10
N ASP A 101 10.18 -29.54 -5.48
CA ASP A 101 11.36 -29.58 -6.35
C ASP A 101 11.03 -29.10 -7.77
N ILE A 102 9.85 -29.49 -8.27
CA ILE A 102 9.30 -28.98 -9.54
C ILE A 102 9.15 -27.46 -9.47
N ALA A 103 8.56 -26.94 -8.39
CA ALA A 103 8.34 -25.50 -8.21
C ALA A 103 9.66 -24.71 -8.11
N MET A 104 10.65 -25.25 -7.38
CA MET A 104 11.98 -24.65 -7.30
C MET A 104 12.68 -24.61 -8.66
N ALA A 105 12.58 -25.68 -9.45
CA ALA A 105 13.12 -25.70 -10.81
C ALA A 105 12.40 -24.70 -11.73
N ALA A 106 11.08 -24.58 -11.59
CA ALA A 106 10.26 -23.66 -12.35
C ALA A 106 10.62 -22.19 -12.10
N LEU A 107 10.80 -21.82 -10.83
CA LEU A 107 11.19 -20.45 -10.44
C LEU A 107 12.57 -20.07 -10.97
N ARG A 108 13.50 -21.03 -11.08
CA ARG A 108 14.84 -20.81 -11.66
C ARG A 108 14.85 -20.73 -13.18
N GLN A 109 13.74 -21.08 -13.84
CA GLN A 109 13.62 -21.13 -15.29
C GLN A 109 12.29 -20.53 -15.75
N PRO A 110 12.00 -19.24 -15.49
CA PRO A 110 10.70 -18.66 -15.78
C PRO A 110 10.34 -18.70 -17.29
N PRO A 111 9.05 -18.59 -17.65
CA PRO A 111 8.64 -18.53 -19.05
C PRO A 111 9.14 -17.24 -19.73
N PRO A 112 9.43 -17.29 -21.05
CA PRO A 112 9.80 -16.11 -21.84
C PRO A 112 8.59 -15.19 -22.02
N SER A 113 8.41 -14.27 -21.08
CA SER A 113 7.43 -13.16 -21.05
C SER A 113 7.34 -12.49 -19.67
N ALA A 114 8.16 -12.88 -18.70
CA ALA A 114 8.35 -12.12 -17.45
C ALA A 114 9.12 -10.79 -17.66
N GLY A 115 9.03 -10.20 -18.86
CA GLY A 115 9.58 -8.89 -19.16
C GLY A 115 8.64 -7.82 -18.61
N ASP A 116 9.24 -6.82 -17.97
CA ASP A 116 8.58 -5.64 -17.39
C ASP A 116 7.38 -5.18 -18.21
N GLU A 117 6.18 -5.26 -17.62
CA GLU A 117 5.25 -4.15 -17.79
C GLU A 117 5.97 -2.97 -17.12
N GLY A 118 6.66 -2.18 -17.95
CA GLY A 118 7.39 -1.02 -17.48
C GLY A 118 6.48 -0.17 -16.61
N ALA A 119 7.06 0.40 -15.56
CA ALA A 119 6.39 1.42 -14.76
C ALA A 119 5.71 2.40 -15.72
N GLY A 120 4.38 2.35 -15.76
CA GLY A 120 3.60 3.25 -16.58
C GLY A 120 3.95 4.68 -16.23
N ASP A 121 3.80 5.57 -17.20
CA ASP A 121 3.91 7.02 -16.99
C ASP A 121 3.14 7.41 -15.72
N ASP A 122 3.83 8.01 -14.76
CA ASP A 122 3.25 8.48 -13.49
C ASP A 122 2.40 9.74 -13.68
N ALA A 123 2.35 10.27 -14.91
CA ALA A 123 1.40 11.28 -15.32
C ALA A 123 -0.03 10.75 -15.17
N GLY A 124 -0.63 11.02 -14.01
CA GLY A 124 -2.04 10.70 -13.72
C GLY A 124 -2.98 11.18 -14.83
N GLU A 125 -4.14 10.52 -14.95
CA GLU A 125 -5.10 10.79 -16.03
C GLU A 125 -5.42 12.30 -16.13
N PRO A 126 -5.62 12.88 -17.33
CA PRO A 126 -5.96 14.30 -17.47
C PRO A 126 -7.16 14.75 -16.62
N ALA A 127 -8.11 13.83 -16.37
CA ALA A 127 -9.24 14.06 -15.48
C ALA A 127 -8.79 14.26 -14.01
N ASP A 128 -7.82 13.49 -13.55
CA ASP A 128 -7.29 13.53 -12.19
C ASP A 128 -6.48 14.80 -11.95
N GLN A 129 -5.66 15.21 -12.92
CA GLN A 129 -4.93 16.47 -12.86
C GLN A 129 -5.88 17.68 -12.79
N HIS A 130 -6.93 17.68 -13.63
CA HIS A 130 -7.94 18.74 -13.60
C HIS A 130 -8.70 18.77 -12.27
N LEU A 131 -9.17 17.61 -11.80
CA LEU A 131 -9.92 17.51 -10.55
C LEU A 131 -9.06 17.94 -9.35
N ALA A 132 -7.82 17.47 -9.28
CA ALA A 132 -6.89 17.87 -8.23
C ALA A 132 -6.65 19.39 -8.22
N SER A 133 -6.51 20.01 -9.40
CA SER A 133 -6.37 21.48 -9.53
C SER A 133 -7.62 22.22 -9.02
N VAL A 134 -8.82 21.73 -9.36
CA VAL A 134 -10.08 22.32 -8.88
C VAL A 134 -10.24 22.16 -7.36
N LEU A 135 -9.97 20.97 -6.83
CA LEU A 135 -10.02 20.71 -5.38
C LEU A 135 -9.00 21.59 -4.62
N ALA A 136 -7.79 21.76 -5.15
CA ALA A 136 -6.80 22.67 -4.59
C ALA A 136 -7.31 24.11 -4.53
N ARG A 137 -8.01 24.60 -5.56
CA ARG A 137 -8.62 25.95 -5.55
C ARG A 137 -9.72 26.11 -4.49
N PHE A 138 -10.55 25.09 -4.28
CA PHE A 138 -11.59 25.14 -3.25
C PHE A 138 -11.05 25.08 -1.82
N HIS A 139 -9.84 24.56 -1.65
CA HIS A 139 -9.20 24.38 -0.36
C HIS A 139 -7.93 25.23 -0.20
N ALA A 140 -7.70 26.16 -1.12
CA ALA A 140 -6.67 27.19 -1.01
C ALA A 140 -7.04 28.22 0.06
N ASP A 141 -6.14 29.18 0.29
CA ASP A 141 -6.37 30.30 1.21
C ASP A 141 -7.76 30.94 0.96
N PRO A 142 -8.54 31.23 2.03
CA PRO A 142 -9.91 31.72 1.92
C PRO A 142 -10.06 33.02 1.11
N VAL A 143 -8.99 33.79 0.91
CA VAL A 143 -9.00 34.97 0.02
C VAL A 143 -9.22 34.58 -1.45
N TRP A 144 -8.77 33.38 -1.86
CA TRP A 144 -8.82 32.90 -3.24
C TRP A 144 -9.85 31.78 -3.45
N ALA A 145 -10.44 31.26 -2.37
CA ALA A 145 -11.45 30.23 -2.43
C ALA A 145 -12.79 30.78 -2.92
N PRO A 146 -13.47 30.10 -3.87
CA PRO A 146 -14.85 30.43 -4.24
C PRO A 146 -15.79 30.38 -3.02
N PRO A 147 -16.88 31.17 -3.00
CA PRO A 147 -17.84 31.18 -1.89
C PRO A 147 -18.34 29.77 -1.55
N ALA A 148 -18.45 29.46 -0.26
CA ALA A 148 -18.96 28.19 0.25
C ALA A 148 -20.50 28.15 0.17
N ALA A 149 -21.04 28.11 -1.05
CA ALA A 149 -22.47 27.93 -1.30
C ALA A 149 -22.72 26.57 -1.99
N GLY A 150 -23.64 25.78 -1.45
CA GLY A 150 -23.98 24.46 -2.00
C GLY A 150 -22.94 23.38 -1.73
N SER A 151 -23.14 22.20 -2.35
CA SER A 151 -22.23 21.07 -2.20
C SER A 151 -20.93 21.26 -2.99
N LEU A 152 -19.89 20.47 -2.68
CA LEU A 152 -18.66 20.47 -3.46
C LEU A 152 -18.92 20.15 -4.94
N TYR A 153 -19.79 19.19 -5.24
CA TYR A 153 -20.16 18.85 -6.61
C TYR A 153 -20.84 20.00 -7.35
N ALA A 154 -21.78 20.70 -6.71
CA ALA A 154 -22.47 21.83 -7.32
C ALA A 154 -21.49 22.96 -7.71
N ARG A 155 -20.55 23.28 -6.81
CA ARG A 155 -19.48 24.26 -7.06
C ARG A 155 -18.50 23.80 -8.14
N PHE A 156 -18.12 22.53 -8.12
CA PHE A 156 -17.29 21.92 -9.16
C PHE A 156 -17.96 22.05 -10.53
N ARG A 157 -19.24 21.67 -10.64
CA ARG A 157 -20.01 21.72 -11.89
C ARG A 157 -20.07 23.14 -12.44
N ASP A 158 -20.38 24.13 -11.60
CA ASP A 158 -20.46 25.53 -12.00
C ASP A 158 -19.11 26.09 -12.48
N LEU A 159 -18.04 25.85 -11.71
CA LEU A 159 -16.69 26.30 -12.06
C LEU A 159 -16.19 25.64 -13.35
N SER A 160 -16.26 24.31 -13.42
CA SER A 160 -15.75 23.53 -14.55
C SER A 160 -16.59 23.73 -15.83
N ALA A 161 -17.87 24.11 -15.73
CA ALA A 161 -18.68 24.51 -16.88
C ALA A 161 -18.18 25.78 -17.58
N HIS A 162 -17.30 26.55 -16.92
CA HIS A 162 -16.70 27.77 -17.45
C HIS A 162 -15.16 27.67 -17.61
N ASP A 163 -14.52 26.58 -17.18
CA ASP A 163 -13.06 26.43 -17.19
C ASP A 163 -12.52 26.21 -18.63
N PRO A 164 -11.70 27.13 -19.17
CA PRO A 164 -11.15 27.00 -20.52
C PRO A 164 -10.23 25.79 -20.70
N ALA A 165 -9.72 25.17 -19.62
CA ALA A 165 -8.93 23.94 -19.68
C ALA A 165 -9.73 22.73 -20.20
N LEU A 166 -11.06 22.75 -20.10
CA LEU A 166 -11.93 21.70 -20.64
C LEU A 166 -12.41 22.04 -22.06
N PRO A 167 -12.58 21.06 -22.98
CA PRO A 167 -13.19 21.33 -24.28
C PRO A 167 -14.60 21.91 -24.18
N ARG A 168 -15.01 22.78 -25.13
CA ARG A 168 -16.37 23.39 -25.15
C ARG A 168 -17.50 22.36 -25.08
N ARG A 169 -17.32 21.19 -25.72
CA ARG A 169 -18.28 20.07 -25.65
C ARG A 169 -18.40 19.51 -24.24
N ALA A 170 -17.28 19.36 -23.54
CA ALA A 170 -17.22 18.82 -22.18
C ALA A 170 -17.88 19.79 -21.20
N ARG A 171 -17.61 21.09 -21.33
CA ARG A 171 -18.27 22.13 -20.52
C ARG A 171 -19.80 22.13 -20.67
N ARG A 172 -20.30 22.04 -21.91
CA ARG A 172 -21.75 21.95 -22.19
C ARG A 172 -22.38 20.69 -21.62
N ALA A 173 -21.71 19.55 -21.79
CA ALA A 173 -22.18 18.28 -21.24
C ALA A 173 -22.20 18.32 -19.70
N LEU A 174 -21.18 18.90 -19.08
CA LEU A 174 -21.10 19.04 -17.62
C LEU A 174 -22.23 19.91 -17.07
N ALA A 175 -22.55 21.02 -17.73
CA ALA A 175 -23.66 21.88 -17.36
C ALA A 175 -25.04 21.22 -17.52
N ALA A 176 -25.16 20.21 -18.37
CA ALA A 176 -26.41 19.47 -18.58
C ALA A 176 -26.63 18.34 -17.56
N LEU A 177 -25.60 17.96 -16.78
CA LEU A 177 -25.74 16.93 -15.76
C LEU A 177 -26.59 17.43 -14.57
N PRO A 178 -27.26 16.50 -13.84
CA PRO A 178 -28.06 16.82 -12.66
C PRO A 178 -27.30 17.67 -11.64
N GLU A 179 -28.02 18.50 -10.87
CA GLU A 179 -27.38 19.38 -9.88
C GLU A 179 -26.96 18.67 -8.61
N SER A 180 -27.63 17.56 -8.29
CA SER A 180 -27.29 16.73 -7.13
C SER A 180 -26.19 15.73 -7.50
N PRO A 181 -25.21 15.49 -6.60
CA PRO A 181 -24.17 14.51 -6.85
C PRO A 181 -24.76 13.10 -7.02
N GLU A 182 -25.81 12.74 -6.28
CA GLU A 182 -26.47 11.45 -6.45
C GLU A 182 -27.16 11.30 -7.82
N GLY A 183 -27.81 12.37 -8.30
CA GLY A 183 -28.44 12.39 -9.62
C GLY A 183 -27.41 12.17 -10.72
N ALA A 184 -26.29 12.89 -10.66
CA ALA A 184 -25.21 12.75 -11.63
C ALA A 184 -24.61 11.34 -11.64
N ILE A 185 -24.33 10.76 -10.47
CA ILE A 185 -23.82 9.40 -10.35
C ILE A 185 -24.83 8.39 -10.94
N ALA A 186 -26.11 8.49 -10.57
CA ALA A 186 -27.14 7.57 -11.02
C ALA A 186 -27.34 7.64 -12.55
N GLU A 187 -27.33 8.83 -13.13
CA GLU A 187 -27.46 9.04 -14.57
C GLU A 187 -26.24 8.50 -15.33
N ILE A 188 -25.02 8.84 -14.91
CA ILE A 188 -23.79 8.37 -15.55
C ILE A 188 -23.71 6.84 -15.49
N MET A 189 -24.02 6.22 -14.34
CA MET A 189 -24.04 4.76 -14.22
C MET A 189 -25.07 4.10 -15.15
N ALA A 190 -26.23 4.73 -15.34
CA ALA A 190 -27.25 4.23 -16.25
C ALA A 190 -26.82 4.36 -17.72
N LEU A 191 -26.23 5.50 -18.10
CA LEU A 191 -25.74 5.76 -19.46
C LEU A 191 -24.62 4.81 -19.87
N HIS A 192 -23.74 4.43 -18.93
CA HIS A 192 -22.63 3.50 -19.16
C HIS A 192 -23.00 2.02 -18.92
N GLY A 193 -24.26 1.73 -18.58
CA GLY A 193 -24.72 0.35 -18.42
C GLY A 193 -24.07 -0.40 -17.24
N ILE A 194 -23.72 0.31 -16.15
CA ILE A 194 -23.07 -0.29 -14.99
C ILE A 194 -24.03 -1.26 -14.28
N THR A 195 -23.64 -2.53 -14.20
CA THR A 195 -24.45 -3.60 -13.58
C THR A 195 -24.50 -3.45 -12.06
N PRO A 196 -25.53 -3.98 -11.37
CA PRO A 196 -25.62 -3.91 -9.90
C PRO A 196 -24.36 -4.38 -9.15
N GLN A 197 -23.71 -5.43 -9.66
CA GLN A 197 -22.49 -6.01 -9.08
C GLN A 197 -21.27 -5.10 -9.24
N ARG A 198 -21.28 -4.19 -10.24
CA ARG A 198 -20.16 -3.28 -10.55
C ARG A 198 -20.27 -1.92 -9.87
N ARG A 199 -21.43 -1.56 -9.32
CA ARG A 199 -21.69 -0.21 -8.77
C ARG A 199 -20.69 0.20 -7.70
N GLU A 200 -20.52 -0.62 -6.66
CA GLU A 200 -19.59 -0.32 -5.57
C GLU A 200 -18.11 -0.38 -6.02
N PRO A 201 -17.65 -1.40 -6.77
CA PRO A 201 -16.30 -1.40 -7.35
C PRO A 201 -15.96 -0.17 -8.19
N VAL A 202 -16.88 0.28 -9.05
CA VAL A 202 -16.68 1.49 -9.87
C VAL A 202 -16.55 2.73 -9.00
N MET A 203 -17.38 2.88 -7.95
CA MET A 203 -17.27 4.00 -7.02
C MET A 203 -15.96 3.95 -6.22
N ALA A 204 -15.55 2.77 -5.75
CA ALA A 204 -14.29 2.59 -5.03
C ALA A 204 -13.08 2.99 -5.88
N GLN A 205 -13.08 2.62 -7.17
CA GLN A 205 -12.04 3.06 -8.09
C GLN A 205 -11.93 4.59 -8.17
N GLN A 206 -13.04 5.32 -8.15
CA GLN A 206 -13.01 6.78 -8.19
C GLN A 206 -12.36 7.38 -6.95
N LEU A 207 -12.52 6.74 -5.79
CA LEU A 207 -11.88 7.14 -4.55
C LEU A 207 -10.38 6.81 -4.55
N HIS A 208 -10.00 5.65 -5.09
CA HIS A 208 -8.60 5.21 -5.16
C HIS A 208 -7.77 5.95 -6.21
N ALA A 209 -8.39 6.54 -7.23
CA ALA A 209 -7.68 7.34 -8.22
C ALA A 209 -7.07 8.62 -7.62
N LEU A 210 -7.67 9.17 -6.56
CA LEU A 210 -7.18 10.35 -5.85
C LEU A 210 -7.19 10.10 -4.33
N PRO A 211 -6.36 9.18 -3.81
CA PRO A 211 -6.50 8.67 -2.45
C PRO A 211 -6.24 9.75 -1.39
N GLY A 212 -5.31 10.67 -1.65
CA GLY A 212 -5.05 11.82 -0.80
C GLY A 212 -6.25 12.78 -0.68
N TRP A 213 -6.93 13.05 -1.80
CA TRP A 213 -8.13 13.89 -1.82
C TRP A 213 -9.34 13.18 -1.23
N ALA A 214 -9.53 11.89 -1.50
CA ALA A 214 -10.57 11.09 -0.89
C ALA A 214 -10.44 11.12 0.63
N SER A 215 -9.24 10.91 1.16
CA SER A 215 -9.00 10.99 2.60
C SER A 215 -9.22 12.38 3.19
N HIS A 216 -8.75 13.42 2.50
CA HIS A 216 -8.98 14.81 2.91
C HIS A 216 -10.48 15.13 2.99
N ILE A 217 -11.25 14.76 1.97
CA ILE A 217 -12.70 15.00 1.91
C ILE A 217 -13.44 14.17 2.95
N ALA A 218 -13.05 12.91 3.19
CA ALA A 218 -13.61 12.09 4.27
C ALA A 218 -13.39 12.75 5.64
N TRP A 219 -12.17 13.24 5.90
CA TRP A 219 -11.85 13.97 7.13
C TRP A 219 -12.68 15.25 7.24
N ARG A 220 -12.76 16.07 6.18
CA ARG A 220 -13.57 17.30 6.15
C ARG A 220 -15.04 17.05 6.38
N ALA A 221 -15.62 15.98 5.83
CA ALA A 221 -17.02 15.64 6.03
C ALA A 221 -17.38 15.51 7.52
N THR A 222 -16.45 14.98 8.33
CA THR A 222 -16.65 14.81 9.78
C THR A 222 -16.30 16.05 10.62
N ARG A 223 -15.53 17.00 10.08
CA ARG A 223 -15.02 18.17 10.81
C ARG A 223 -15.71 19.47 10.44
N VAL A 224 -15.89 19.72 9.14
CA VAL A 224 -16.44 20.95 8.56
C VAL A 224 -17.83 20.69 7.96
N GLY A 225 -18.02 19.54 7.31
CA GLY A 225 -19.28 19.17 6.67
C GLY A 225 -19.57 19.88 5.33
N ASP A 226 -18.55 20.44 4.68
CA ASP A 226 -18.66 21.23 3.45
C ASP A 226 -18.42 20.43 2.14
N ALA A 227 -18.02 19.17 2.28
CA ALA A 227 -17.78 18.24 1.18
C ALA A 227 -18.01 16.80 1.65
N THR A 228 -18.43 15.93 0.74
CA THR A 228 -18.64 14.50 0.99
C THR A 228 -17.92 13.64 -0.05
N LEU A 229 -17.70 12.36 0.28
CA LEU A 229 -17.17 11.40 -0.71
C LEU A 229 -18.13 11.20 -1.90
N THR A 230 -19.44 11.40 -1.68
CA THR A 230 -20.43 11.39 -2.77
C THR A 230 -20.20 12.53 -3.75
N ASP A 231 -19.80 13.72 -3.26
CA ASP A 231 -19.38 14.82 -4.15
C ASP A 231 -18.14 14.44 -4.96
N LEU A 232 -17.11 13.87 -4.32
CA LEU A 232 -15.87 13.50 -5.00
C LEU A 232 -16.12 12.49 -6.13
N VAL A 233 -16.89 11.43 -5.84
CA VAL A 233 -17.27 10.41 -6.83
C VAL A 233 -18.06 11.05 -7.98
N ALA A 234 -19.00 11.94 -7.68
CA ALA A 234 -19.77 12.65 -8.71
C ALA A 234 -18.88 13.54 -9.60
N CYS A 235 -17.93 14.27 -9.00
CA CYS A 235 -16.99 15.12 -9.75
C CYS A 235 -16.15 14.30 -10.74
N ARG A 236 -15.52 13.22 -10.27
CA ARG A 236 -14.64 12.39 -11.11
C ARG A 236 -15.43 11.67 -12.20
N LEU A 237 -16.55 11.02 -11.86
CA LEU A 237 -17.40 10.35 -12.86
C LEU A 237 -17.90 11.31 -13.93
N SER A 238 -18.27 12.54 -13.53
CA SER A 238 -18.69 13.57 -14.48
C SER A 238 -17.56 13.93 -15.44
N LEU A 239 -16.32 14.12 -14.96
CA LEU A 239 -15.16 14.38 -15.81
C LEU A 239 -14.88 13.25 -16.79
N LEU A 240 -14.84 12.01 -16.31
CA LEU A 240 -14.63 10.85 -17.17
C LEU A 240 -15.69 10.77 -18.28
N HIS A 241 -16.95 10.93 -17.90
CA HIS A 241 -18.06 10.90 -18.84
C HIS A 241 -17.96 12.01 -19.91
N VAL A 242 -17.74 13.27 -19.51
CA VAL A 242 -17.74 14.40 -20.46
C VAL A 242 -16.47 14.47 -21.31
N LEU A 243 -15.37 13.86 -20.85
CA LEU A 243 -14.12 13.71 -21.60
C LEU A 243 -14.12 12.48 -22.50
N GLY A 244 -15.08 11.57 -22.35
CA GLY A 244 -15.14 10.30 -23.10
C GLY A 244 -14.10 9.29 -22.65
N LEU A 245 -13.66 9.36 -21.38
CA LEU A 245 -12.76 8.41 -20.75
C LEU A 245 -13.54 7.23 -20.18
N ALA A 246 -12.84 6.13 -19.89
CA ALA A 246 -13.46 4.93 -19.33
C ALA A 246 -14.01 5.23 -17.92
N VAL A 247 -15.33 5.08 -17.76
CA VAL A 247 -16.03 5.21 -16.46
C VAL A 247 -15.95 3.93 -15.64
N ASP A 248 -15.97 2.78 -16.31
CA ASP A 248 -15.75 1.47 -15.72
C ASP A 248 -14.35 1.00 -16.10
N ALA A 249 -13.49 0.70 -15.11
CA ALA A 249 -12.26 -0.04 -15.41
C ALA A 249 -12.61 -1.38 -16.06
N PRO A 250 -11.75 -1.90 -16.95
CA PRO A 250 -11.85 -3.30 -17.35
C PRO A 250 -11.93 -4.15 -16.08
N VAL A 251 -12.91 -5.06 -16.05
CA VAL A 251 -13.06 -6.08 -15.01
C VAL A 251 -11.67 -6.63 -14.70
N GLU A 252 -11.27 -6.66 -13.42
CA GLU A 252 -10.32 -7.67 -12.94
C GLU A 252 -10.95 -9.00 -13.36
N ARG A 253 -10.64 -9.44 -14.58
CA ARG A 253 -11.10 -10.74 -15.06
C ARG A 253 -10.61 -11.67 -13.97
N GLU A 254 -11.52 -12.50 -13.43
CA GLU A 254 -11.06 -13.73 -12.77
C GLU A 254 -9.90 -14.22 -13.62
N PRO A 255 -8.67 -14.29 -13.08
CA PRO A 255 -7.52 -14.58 -13.90
C PRO A 255 -7.83 -15.91 -14.53
N ARG A 256 -8.22 -15.89 -15.82
CA ARG A 256 -8.45 -17.10 -16.57
C ARG A 256 -7.09 -17.74 -16.52
N ALA A 257 -6.98 -18.84 -15.76
CA ALA A 257 -5.70 -19.45 -15.43
C ALA A 257 -4.85 -19.41 -16.70
N PRO A 258 -3.75 -18.63 -16.71
CA PRO A 258 -3.05 -18.33 -17.94
C PRO A 258 -2.76 -19.66 -18.63
N ALA A 259 -2.99 -19.71 -19.94
CA ALA A 259 -2.73 -20.94 -20.69
C ALA A 259 -1.29 -21.35 -20.38
N LEU A 260 -1.12 -22.52 -19.75
CA LEU A 260 0.18 -22.97 -19.29
C LEU A 260 1.11 -23.03 -20.49
N ASP A 261 2.25 -22.32 -20.43
CA ASP A 261 3.29 -22.42 -21.44
C ASP A 261 3.81 -23.87 -21.46
N ARG A 262 3.44 -24.60 -22.51
CA ARG A 262 3.84 -25.99 -22.72
C ARG A 262 5.37 -26.12 -22.82
N HIS A 263 6.05 -25.16 -23.43
CA HIS A 263 7.51 -25.18 -23.51
C HIS A 263 8.15 -24.99 -22.14
N TRP A 264 7.61 -24.08 -21.32
CA TRP A 264 8.06 -23.93 -19.93
C TRP A 264 7.85 -25.22 -19.14
N ALA A 265 6.66 -25.82 -19.19
CA ALA A 265 6.35 -27.07 -18.51
C ALA A 265 7.29 -28.21 -18.93
N LEU A 266 7.57 -28.36 -20.22
CA LEU A 266 8.49 -29.38 -20.71
C LEU A 266 9.94 -29.12 -20.26
N ARG A 267 10.41 -27.86 -20.23
CA ARG A 267 11.77 -27.54 -19.75
C ARG A 267 11.94 -27.88 -18.26
N VAL A 268 10.97 -27.51 -17.44
CA VAL A 268 10.97 -27.83 -16.00
C VAL A 268 10.92 -29.33 -15.78
N ALA A 269 10.04 -30.04 -16.49
CA ALA A 269 9.92 -31.49 -16.37
C ALA A 269 11.23 -32.22 -16.75
N ARG A 270 11.90 -31.80 -17.83
CA ARG A 270 13.23 -32.33 -18.21
C ARG A 270 14.28 -32.07 -17.14
N THR A 271 14.29 -30.87 -16.58
CA THR A 271 15.24 -30.52 -15.51
C THR A 271 15.07 -31.42 -14.30
N CYS A 272 13.82 -31.72 -13.92
CA CYS A 272 13.55 -32.58 -12.76
C CYS A 272 13.75 -34.07 -13.06
N ALA A 273 13.54 -34.52 -14.30
CA ALA A 273 13.74 -35.90 -14.72
C ALA A 273 15.23 -36.27 -14.96
N GLY A 274 16.11 -35.27 -15.15
CA GLY A 274 17.52 -35.47 -15.44
C GLY A 274 17.84 -35.63 -16.94
N THR A 275 19.11 -35.42 -17.32
CA THR A 275 19.57 -35.35 -18.72
C THR A 275 19.64 -36.69 -19.45
N GLY A 276 19.34 -37.81 -18.77
CA GLY A 276 19.45 -39.17 -19.31
C GLY A 276 18.13 -39.83 -19.71
N VAL A 277 17.00 -39.12 -19.61
CA VAL A 277 15.68 -39.67 -19.97
C VAL A 277 15.32 -39.25 -21.39
N ASP A 278 15.22 -40.23 -22.30
CA ASP A 278 14.75 -40.02 -23.67
C ASP A 278 13.27 -39.61 -23.66
N GLY A 279 13.02 -38.31 -23.56
CA GLY A 279 11.68 -37.73 -23.54
C GLY A 279 11.10 -37.55 -22.13
N VAL A 280 10.21 -36.57 -22.00
CA VAL A 280 9.44 -36.37 -20.77
C VAL A 280 8.24 -37.31 -20.84
N ASP A 281 8.14 -38.27 -19.92
CA ASP A 281 6.94 -39.10 -19.81
C ASP A 281 5.70 -38.23 -19.56
N SER A 282 4.55 -38.69 -20.07
CA SER A 282 3.26 -38.02 -19.91
C SER A 282 2.92 -37.79 -18.43
N SER A 283 3.29 -38.71 -17.54
CA SER A 283 3.08 -38.55 -16.09
C SER A 283 3.90 -37.39 -15.51
N ALA A 284 5.17 -37.26 -15.88
CA ALA A 284 6.06 -36.18 -15.42
C ALA A 284 5.61 -34.81 -15.95
N TYR A 285 5.13 -34.75 -17.20
CA TYR A 285 4.53 -33.54 -17.76
C TYR A 285 3.25 -33.15 -16.99
N VAL A 286 2.35 -34.10 -16.73
CA VAL A 286 1.10 -33.83 -16.00
C VAL A 286 1.36 -33.36 -14.57
N ALA A 287 2.29 -34.01 -13.86
CA ALA A 287 2.73 -33.59 -12.52
C ALA A 287 3.29 -32.16 -12.55
N THR A 288 4.19 -31.88 -13.51
CA THR A 288 4.75 -30.53 -13.69
C THR A 288 3.66 -29.51 -13.98
N ALA A 289 2.77 -29.80 -14.93
CA ALA A 289 1.68 -28.91 -15.31
C ALA A 289 0.74 -28.60 -14.14
N ARG A 290 0.49 -29.55 -13.23
CA ARG A 290 -0.30 -29.30 -12.01
C ARG A 290 0.39 -28.30 -11.09
N VAL A 291 1.67 -28.50 -10.80
CA VAL A 291 2.47 -27.59 -9.95
C VAL A 291 2.52 -26.18 -10.55
N LEU A 292 2.80 -26.06 -11.85
CA LEU A 292 2.97 -24.76 -12.51
C LEU A 292 1.68 -23.92 -12.53
N ARG A 293 0.50 -24.52 -12.38
CA ARG A 293 -0.77 -23.78 -12.28
C ARG A 293 -0.89 -22.97 -11.00
N HIS A 294 -0.11 -23.30 -9.98
CA HIS A 294 -0.01 -22.51 -8.75
C HIS A 294 1.04 -21.39 -8.84
N LEU A 295 1.74 -21.25 -9.96
CA LEU A 295 2.87 -20.34 -10.12
C LEU A 295 2.60 -19.30 -11.22
N ASP A 296 1.48 -18.59 -11.10
CA ASP A 296 1.22 -17.39 -11.91
C ASP A 296 2.28 -16.30 -11.65
N PRO A 297 2.40 -15.28 -12.52
CA PRO A 297 3.44 -14.25 -12.39
C PRO A 297 3.47 -13.53 -11.04
N THR A 298 2.32 -13.22 -10.45
CA THR A 298 2.21 -12.55 -9.15
C THR A 298 2.70 -13.49 -8.06
N THR A 299 2.23 -14.74 -8.06
CA THR A 299 2.64 -15.74 -7.07
C THR A 299 4.15 -16.00 -7.12
N ARG A 300 4.75 -16.12 -8.31
CA ARG A 300 6.21 -16.31 -8.44
C ARG A 300 7.02 -15.16 -7.83
N ARG A 301 6.63 -13.91 -8.09
CA ARG A 301 7.29 -12.73 -7.51
C ARG A 301 7.16 -12.71 -5.98
N MET A 302 6.01 -13.10 -5.45
CA MET A 302 5.78 -13.16 -4.00
C MET A 302 6.55 -14.28 -3.32
N VAL A 303 6.70 -15.44 -3.97
CA VAL A 303 7.60 -16.50 -3.49
C VAL A 303 9.04 -15.98 -3.43
N TRP A 304 9.51 -15.28 -4.46
CA TRP A 304 10.85 -14.71 -4.46
C TRP A 304 11.07 -13.63 -3.40
N GLN A 305 10.11 -12.71 -3.23
CA GLN A 305 10.13 -11.70 -2.18
C GLN A 305 10.21 -12.36 -0.80
N THR A 306 9.32 -13.33 -0.54
CA THR A 306 9.30 -14.09 0.72
C THR A 306 10.61 -14.84 0.94
N ALA A 307 11.20 -15.43 -0.11
CA ALA A 307 12.48 -16.14 -0.01
C ALA A 307 13.63 -15.20 0.37
N THR A 308 13.61 -13.97 -0.15
CA THR A 308 14.59 -12.92 0.20
C THR A 308 14.45 -12.51 1.67
N GLU A 309 13.22 -12.31 2.14
CA GLU A 309 12.92 -11.98 3.54
C GLU A 309 13.31 -13.12 4.49
N VAL A 310 13.02 -14.38 4.14
CA VAL A 310 13.44 -15.55 4.91
C VAL A 310 14.96 -15.65 4.98
N ALA A 311 15.65 -15.48 3.86
CA ALA A 311 17.12 -15.50 3.82
C ALA A 311 17.73 -14.42 4.71
N TYR A 312 17.21 -13.18 4.63
CA TYR A 312 17.64 -12.07 5.48
C TYR A 312 17.38 -12.36 6.95
N ARG A 313 16.16 -12.76 7.31
CA ARG A 313 15.76 -13.08 8.69
C ARG A 313 16.65 -14.16 9.28
N ASP A 314 16.80 -15.29 8.59
CA ASP A 314 17.54 -16.44 9.11
C ASP A 314 19.04 -16.12 9.22
N GLY A 315 19.59 -15.37 8.26
CA GLY A 315 20.96 -14.86 8.32
C GLY A 315 21.18 -13.94 9.51
N LEU A 316 20.30 -12.96 9.71
CA LEU A 316 20.35 -12.03 10.85
C LEU A 316 20.24 -12.77 12.18
N MET A 317 19.31 -13.73 12.31
CA MET A 317 19.14 -14.52 13.52
C MET A 317 20.40 -15.35 13.82
N ALA A 318 20.99 -15.98 12.81
CA ALA A 318 22.24 -16.74 12.98
C ALA A 318 23.43 -15.84 13.38
N GLU A 319 23.50 -14.60 12.89
CA GLU A 319 24.49 -13.61 13.32
C GLU A 319 24.28 -13.18 14.77
N LEU A 320 23.05 -12.84 15.14
CA LEU A 320 22.69 -12.46 16.51
C LEU A 320 23.00 -13.56 17.51
N GLU A 321 22.66 -14.80 17.18
CA GLU A 321 22.96 -15.95 18.03
C GLU A 321 24.47 -16.20 18.16
N ARG A 322 25.24 -16.08 17.07
CA ARG A 322 26.71 -16.20 17.12
C ARG A 322 27.32 -15.10 17.99
N ALA A 323 26.86 -13.86 17.83
CA ALA A 323 27.33 -12.74 18.64
C ALA A 323 26.96 -12.90 20.13
N ALA A 324 25.76 -13.40 20.43
CA ALA A 324 25.34 -13.69 21.80
C ALA A 324 26.20 -14.80 22.44
N ARG A 325 26.47 -15.88 21.72
CA ARG A 325 27.36 -16.97 22.20
C ARG A 325 28.80 -16.49 22.43
N ALA A 326 29.34 -15.67 21.53
CA ALA A 326 30.68 -15.09 21.69
C ALA A 326 30.76 -14.21 22.94
N ARG A 327 29.81 -13.29 23.13
CA ARG A 327 29.73 -12.44 24.34
C ARG A 327 29.59 -13.25 25.64
N ALA A 328 28.82 -14.33 25.61
CA ALA A 328 28.67 -15.21 26.77
C ALA A 328 29.97 -15.97 27.11
N ALA A 329 30.76 -16.35 26.10
CA ALA A 329 32.07 -16.97 26.30
C ALA A 329 33.12 -15.98 26.85
N ASP A 330 33.04 -14.71 26.46
CA ASP A 330 33.96 -13.65 26.93
C ASP A 330 33.58 -13.08 28.31
N ALA A 331 32.42 -13.45 28.88
CA ALA A 331 31.91 -12.95 30.16
C ALA A 331 32.65 -13.51 31.41
N VAL A 332 33.97 -13.71 31.31
CA VAL A 332 34.85 -14.24 32.36
C VAL A 332 35.22 -13.16 33.40
N SER A 333 35.05 -11.88 33.06
CA SER A 333 35.28 -10.75 33.97
C SER A 333 33.97 -10.20 34.55
N PRO A 334 33.95 -9.79 35.84
CA PRO A 334 32.78 -9.11 36.39
C PRO A 334 32.48 -7.86 35.54
N PRO A 335 31.19 -7.58 35.24
CA PRO A 335 30.83 -6.40 34.47
C PRO A 335 31.38 -5.16 35.19
N GLU A 336 32.06 -4.28 34.44
CA GLU A 336 32.47 -2.99 34.98
C GLU A 336 31.26 -2.28 35.62
N PRO A 337 31.48 -1.57 36.74
CA PRO A 337 30.40 -0.90 37.44
C PRO A 337 29.70 0.09 36.52
N VAL A 338 28.39 -0.08 36.39
CA VAL A 338 27.54 0.83 35.61
C VAL A 338 27.34 2.08 36.44
N GLU A 339 27.92 3.19 36.00
CA GLU A 339 27.75 4.52 36.58
C GLU A 339 26.40 5.14 36.21
N ALA A 340 25.92 4.89 34.99
CA ALA A 340 24.65 5.43 34.50
C ALA A 340 23.95 4.48 33.51
N GLN A 341 22.61 4.47 33.58
CA GLN A 341 21.74 3.87 32.56
C GLN A 341 20.90 4.96 31.91
N VAL A 342 20.92 5.03 30.59
CA VAL A 342 20.18 6.05 29.82
C VAL A 342 19.22 5.36 28.87
N VAL A 343 17.95 5.75 28.91
CA VAL A 343 16.90 5.16 28.06
C VAL A 343 16.64 6.07 26.86
N PHE A 344 16.66 5.50 25.67
CA PHE A 344 16.39 6.18 24.40
C PHE A 344 15.19 5.56 23.68
N CYS A 345 14.60 6.31 22.75
CA CYS A 345 13.66 5.74 21.80
C CYS A 345 14.38 4.66 20.97
N ILE A 346 13.67 3.60 20.60
CA ILE A 346 14.20 2.54 19.71
C ILE A 346 14.44 3.01 18.27
N ASP A 347 13.98 4.22 17.93
CA ASP A 347 14.20 4.87 16.66
C ASP A 347 15.70 5.05 16.34
N THR A 348 16.09 4.74 15.09
CA THR A 348 17.47 4.75 14.61
C THR A 348 18.12 6.14 14.66
N ARG A 349 17.34 7.22 14.71
CA ARG A 349 17.88 8.58 14.88
C ARG A 349 18.63 8.77 16.20
N SER A 350 18.32 7.99 17.23
CA SER A 350 19.04 8.05 18.51
C SER A 350 20.35 7.23 18.51
N GLU A 351 20.60 6.43 17.46
CA GLU A 351 21.72 5.48 17.41
C GLU A 351 23.08 6.15 17.55
N GLY A 352 23.33 7.26 16.84
CA GLY A 352 24.61 7.95 16.89
C GLY A 352 24.97 8.45 18.30
N LEU A 353 24.00 9.04 18.99
CA LEU A 353 24.18 9.50 20.37
C LEU A 353 24.37 8.33 21.34
N ARG A 354 23.61 7.25 21.16
CA ARG A 354 23.75 6.04 21.99
C ARG A 354 25.15 5.43 21.88
N ARG A 355 25.63 5.23 20.65
CA ARG A 355 26.97 4.67 20.39
C ARG A 355 28.07 5.54 21.00
N HIS A 356 27.97 6.86 20.90
CA HIS A 356 28.93 7.78 21.51
C HIS A 356 28.94 7.72 23.04
N LEU A 357 27.77 7.62 23.68
CA LEU A 357 27.69 7.45 25.14
C LEU A 357 28.28 6.11 25.60
N GLU A 358 28.07 5.05 24.81
CA GLU A 358 28.60 3.70 25.09
C GLU A 358 30.12 3.58 24.88
N GLU A 359 30.79 4.60 24.33
CA GLU A 359 32.26 4.69 24.36
C GLU A 359 32.79 4.84 25.80
N HIS A 360 31.97 5.35 26.72
CA HIS A 360 32.26 5.39 28.15
C HIS A 360 31.81 4.09 28.82
N ALA A 361 32.77 3.32 29.36
CA ALA A 361 32.49 1.97 29.86
C ALA A 361 31.49 1.91 31.05
N GLY A 362 31.39 3.00 31.83
CA GLY A 362 30.39 3.15 32.89
C GLY A 362 28.95 3.48 32.42
N ILE A 363 28.72 3.78 31.14
CA ILE A 363 27.40 4.17 30.63
C ILE A 363 26.78 3.04 29.83
N ARG A 364 25.52 2.71 30.13
CA ARG A 364 24.72 1.74 29.36
C ARG A 364 23.48 2.41 28.77
N THR A 365 23.21 2.16 27.49
CA THR A 365 21.96 2.63 26.87
C THR A 365 20.92 1.52 26.75
N LEU A 366 19.65 1.88 26.92
CA LEU A 366 18.50 1.01 26.76
C LEU A 366 17.55 1.61 25.71
N GLY A 367 16.82 0.76 24.99
CA GLY A 367 15.80 1.19 24.03
C GLY A 367 14.39 0.96 24.57
N ILE A 368 13.49 1.93 24.37
CA ILE A 368 12.05 1.78 24.60
C ILE A 368 11.27 2.30 23.37
N ALA A 369 10.13 1.69 23.07
CA ALA A 369 9.28 2.18 22.00
C ALA A 369 8.53 3.45 22.44
N GLY A 370 8.51 4.44 21.55
CA GLY A 370 7.63 5.61 21.67
C GLY A 370 8.13 6.72 22.60
N PHE A 371 7.16 7.45 23.15
CA PHE A 371 7.30 8.69 23.91
C PHE A 371 7.61 8.46 25.40
N PHE A 372 8.32 7.35 25.70
CA PHE A 372 8.65 6.93 27.07
C PHE A 372 7.42 6.74 27.99
N GLY A 373 6.24 6.50 27.41
CA GLY A 373 4.99 6.31 28.16
C GLY A 373 4.39 7.59 28.76
N VAL A 374 4.95 8.77 28.48
CA VAL A 374 4.45 10.06 29.00
C VAL A 374 3.91 10.93 27.86
N PRO A 375 2.59 10.94 27.59
CA PRO A 375 2.07 11.63 26.41
C PRO A 375 2.20 13.13 26.62
N LEU A 376 3.30 13.74 26.18
CA LEU A 376 3.65 15.10 26.57
C LEU A 376 3.04 16.13 25.62
N ARG A 377 2.28 17.09 26.14
CA ARG A 377 1.82 18.26 25.39
C ARG A 377 2.65 19.47 25.82
N HIS A 378 3.74 19.72 25.10
CA HIS A 378 4.74 20.71 25.49
C HIS A 378 4.52 22.08 24.84
N THR A 379 4.56 23.16 25.65
CA THR A 379 4.42 24.54 25.20
C THR A 379 5.76 25.28 25.36
N PRO A 380 6.52 25.49 24.27
CA PRO A 380 7.77 26.25 24.34
C PRO A 380 7.56 27.69 24.81
N LEU A 381 8.63 28.32 25.29
CA LEU A 381 8.61 29.72 25.67
C LEU A 381 8.21 30.56 24.45
N PHE A 382 7.20 31.43 24.62
CA PHE A 382 6.60 32.27 23.57
C PHE A 382 5.78 31.55 22.50
N ALA A 383 5.58 30.23 22.57
CA ALA A 383 4.72 29.54 21.63
C ALA A 383 3.25 29.95 21.81
N ARG A 384 2.55 30.20 20.69
CA ARG A 384 1.11 30.48 20.70
C ARG A 384 0.25 29.23 20.88
N SER A 385 0.83 28.06 20.58
CA SER A 385 0.14 26.77 20.61
C SER A 385 1.07 25.70 21.19
N PRO A 386 0.53 24.74 21.96
CA PRO A 386 1.28 23.59 22.41
C PRO A 386 1.64 22.67 21.24
N ARG A 387 2.72 21.91 21.41
CA ARG A 387 3.12 20.80 20.52
C ARG A 387 2.79 19.47 21.19
N GLU A 388 2.10 18.62 20.48
CA GLU A 388 1.84 17.24 20.88
C GLU A 388 3.10 16.41 20.61
N GLN A 389 3.70 15.85 21.67
CA GLN A 389 4.87 14.97 21.62
C GLN A 389 4.46 13.55 22.00
N PHE A 390 3.40 13.07 21.36
CA PHE A 390 2.85 11.73 21.53
C PHE A 390 2.19 11.24 20.23
N PRO A 391 1.96 9.93 20.07
CA PRO A 391 1.33 9.36 18.88
C PRO A 391 -0.05 9.95 18.65
N ALA A 392 -0.38 10.19 17.38
CA ALA A 392 -1.68 10.69 16.93
C ALA A 392 -2.89 9.87 17.39
N LEU A 393 -2.66 8.62 17.82
CA LEU A 393 -3.67 7.71 18.35
C LEU A 393 -4.15 8.10 19.76
N LEU A 394 -3.39 8.94 20.47
CA LEU A 394 -3.77 9.45 21.79
C LEU A 394 -4.48 10.79 21.62
N SER A 395 -5.58 10.96 22.34
CA SER A 395 -6.43 12.15 22.26
C SER A 395 -6.06 13.23 23.28
N ASP A 396 -5.21 12.93 24.26
CA ASP A 396 -4.82 13.87 25.29
C ASP A 396 -3.41 13.58 25.81
N GLY A 397 -2.77 14.63 26.32
CA GLY A 397 -1.41 14.57 26.83
C GLY A 397 -1.21 15.44 28.06
N VAL A 398 -0.29 15.01 28.92
CA VAL A 398 0.20 15.73 30.09
C VAL A 398 0.78 17.07 29.65
N ALA A 399 0.18 18.17 30.13
CA ALA A 399 0.64 19.50 29.82
C ALA A 399 2.03 19.75 30.42
N SER A 400 2.95 20.22 29.59
CA SER A 400 4.28 20.70 29.96
C SER A 400 4.53 22.03 29.26
N GLY A 401 5.37 22.87 29.82
CA GLY A 401 5.72 24.12 29.16
C GLY A 401 6.85 24.85 29.85
N GLU A 402 7.50 25.71 29.08
CA GLU A 402 8.55 26.58 29.56
C GLU A 402 7.92 27.84 30.16
N ARG A 403 8.46 28.28 31.30
CA ARG A 403 8.08 29.55 31.93
C ARG A 403 9.33 30.38 32.14
N ALA A 404 9.30 31.63 31.71
CA ALA A 404 10.38 32.56 31.98
C ALA A 404 10.57 32.73 33.49
N VAL A 405 11.80 32.56 33.95
CA VAL A 405 12.19 32.84 35.34
C VAL A 405 12.05 34.34 35.63
N ASP A 406 12.37 35.20 34.65
CA ASP A 406 12.07 36.63 34.61
C ASP A 406 11.10 36.96 33.45
N PRO A 407 9.79 37.06 33.72
CA PRO A 407 8.79 37.39 32.71
C PRO A 407 8.94 38.78 32.09
N GLU A 408 9.60 39.73 32.75
CA GLU A 408 9.80 41.08 32.22
C GLU A 408 11.00 41.12 31.28
N GLY A 409 12.10 40.47 31.66
CA GLY A 409 13.27 40.28 30.79
C GLY A 409 12.92 39.51 29.52
N ALA A 410 12.10 38.46 29.65
CA ALA A 410 11.65 37.64 28.52
C ALA A 410 10.77 38.40 27.51
N ARG A 411 10.04 39.46 27.92
CA ARG A 411 9.25 40.28 26.98
C ARG A 411 10.10 41.26 26.18
N ARG A 412 11.36 41.47 26.58
CA ARG A 412 12.29 42.43 25.97
C ARG A 412 13.24 41.80 24.94
N ALA A 413 13.40 40.47 24.99
CA ALA A 413 14.12 39.67 24.01
C ALA A 413 13.17 39.17 22.93
#